data_AF-U4UZZ7-F1
#
_entry.id   AF-U4UZZ7-F1
#
_cell.length_a   1.000
_cell.length_b   1.000
_cell.length_c   1.000
_cell.angle_alpha   90.00
_cell.angle_beta   90.00
_cell.angle_gamma   90.00
#
_symmetry.space_group_name_H-M   'P 1'
#
loop_
_entity.id
_entity.type
_entity.pdbx_description
1 polymer ?
#
loop_
_entity_poly.entity_id
_entity_poly.type
_entity_poly.pdbx_seq_one_letter_code
_entity_poly.pdbx_strand_id
1 'polypeptide(L)'
;MHEAFEFYEDTLSNRYPYSCYKQVFVDEAYEDYHSYATMTILSVNLLHSAVVIDQVYLTRKAMGQAVAEQFFGCFISMQNWSDLWLNKGISQYLCGLYCKKSFGNNEYRDMIHGMLQDVVKYEEEYGGIILGEDDAGSEPTAGADAAGRESAAGQSEQERGEVLLFDSQPAHDVVDVHRGAAQEGHAGDAHAGAPDWTRVAA
;
A
#
# COMPACT_ATOMS: atom_id res chain seq x y z
N MET A 1 -7.76 -3.28 -17.78
CA MET A 1 -6.70 -2.26 -17.68
C MET A 1 -7.00 -1.05 -18.54
N HIS A 2 -7.08 -1.18 -19.87
CA HIS A 2 -7.45 -0.03 -20.74
C HIS A 2 -8.75 0.67 -20.29
N GLU A 3 -9.79 -0.11 -19.94
CA GLU A 3 -11.06 0.41 -19.39
C GLU A 3 -10.88 1.25 -18.13
N ALA A 4 -9.95 0.90 -17.23
CA ALA A 4 -9.67 1.68 -16.03
C ALA A 4 -9.01 3.03 -16.38
N PHE A 5 -8.06 3.02 -17.32
CA PHE A 5 -7.45 4.27 -17.81
C PHE A 5 -8.49 5.18 -18.45
N GLU A 6 -9.30 4.66 -19.37
CA GLU A 6 -10.38 5.41 -20.03
C GLU A 6 -11.35 6.01 -18.99
N PHE A 7 -11.77 5.20 -18.01
CA PHE A 7 -12.63 5.66 -16.93
C PHE A 7 -12.02 6.81 -16.12
N TYR A 8 -10.74 6.72 -15.75
CA TYR A 8 -10.08 7.78 -14.99
C TYR A 8 -9.80 9.02 -15.83
N GLU A 9 -9.43 8.87 -17.09
CA GLU A 9 -9.24 10.00 -18.01
C GLU A 9 -10.56 10.78 -18.20
N ASP A 10 -11.68 10.10 -18.35
CA ASP A 10 -13.00 10.71 -18.45
C ASP A 10 -13.43 11.37 -17.14
N THR A 11 -13.27 10.65 -16.01
CA THR A 11 -13.71 11.12 -14.69
C THR A 11 -12.93 12.35 -14.22
N LEU A 12 -11.61 12.36 -14.43
CA LEU A 12 -10.74 13.46 -14.06
C LEU A 12 -10.64 14.52 -15.17
N SER A 13 -11.19 14.25 -16.35
CA SER A 13 -11.08 15.09 -17.55
C SER A 13 -9.63 15.46 -17.89
N ASN A 14 -8.70 14.55 -17.62
CA ASN A 14 -7.28 14.76 -17.82
C ASN A 14 -6.60 13.48 -18.31
N ARG A 15 -5.60 13.62 -19.17
CA ARG A 15 -4.86 12.46 -19.70
C ARG A 15 -3.92 11.88 -18.66
N TYR A 16 -3.58 10.61 -18.83
CA TYR A 16 -2.57 9.99 -17.97
C TYR A 16 -1.26 10.82 -18.01
N PRO A 17 -0.72 11.21 -16.84
CA PRO A 17 0.31 12.25 -16.75
C PRO A 17 1.71 11.77 -17.16
N TYR A 18 1.90 10.45 -17.30
CA TYR A 18 3.16 9.86 -17.72
C TYR A 18 3.09 9.30 -19.15
N SER A 19 4.25 9.15 -19.80
CA SER A 19 4.33 8.64 -21.17
C SER A 19 4.06 7.14 -21.30
N CYS A 20 4.24 6.37 -20.23
CA CYS A 20 4.04 4.93 -20.22
C CYS A 20 3.59 4.43 -18.86
N TYR A 21 2.91 3.28 -18.87
CA TYR A 21 2.54 2.51 -17.69
C TYR A 21 3.21 1.14 -17.78
N LYS A 22 3.95 0.77 -16.73
CA LYS A 22 4.62 -0.53 -16.61
C LYS A 22 4.00 -1.32 -15.47
N GLN A 23 3.76 -2.60 -15.69
CA GLN A 23 3.21 -3.50 -14.68
C GLN A 23 4.15 -4.69 -14.54
N VAL A 24 4.57 -4.97 -13.31
CA VAL A 24 5.51 -6.05 -13.00
C VAL A 24 4.88 -6.96 -11.95
N PHE A 25 4.89 -8.26 -12.21
CA PHE A 25 4.44 -9.26 -11.25
C PHE A 25 5.67 -9.88 -10.58
N VAL A 26 5.69 -9.86 -9.25
CA VAL A 26 6.79 -10.33 -8.42
C VAL A 26 6.27 -11.39 -7.46
N ASP A 27 7.01 -12.48 -7.35
CA ASP A 27 6.71 -13.53 -6.37
C ASP A 27 7.17 -13.08 -4.98
N GLU A 28 6.46 -13.51 -3.92
CA GLU A 28 6.73 -13.09 -2.54
C GLU A 28 6.68 -11.56 -2.31
N ALA A 29 5.75 -10.85 -2.95
CA ALA A 29 5.51 -9.44 -2.65
C ALA A 29 4.93 -9.25 -1.23
N TYR A 30 5.33 -8.17 -0.54
CA TYR A 30 4.87 -7.86 0.83
C TYR A 30 3.38 -7.50 0.88
N GLU A 31 2.91 -6.72 -0.11
CA GLU A 31 1.50 -6.43 -0.33
C GLU A 31 1.06 -6.93 -1.71
N ASP A 32 -0.25 -7.06 -1.90
CA ASP A 32 -0.85 -7.45 -3.19
C ASP A 32 -0.50 -6.48 -4.33
N TYR A 33 -0.38 -5.18 -4.01
CA TYR A 33 0.01 -4.16 -4.97
C TYR A 33 0.81 -3.03 -4.30
N HIS A 34 1.77 -2.50 -5.04
CA HIS A 34 2.46 -1.25 -4.73
C HIS A 34 2.48 -0.34 -5.95
N SER A 35 2.07 0.90 -5.74
CA SER A 35 1.99 1.92 -6.78
C SER A 35 3.19 2.87 -6.73
N TYR A 36 3.92 2.98 -7.85
CA TYR A 36 5.03 3.93 -8.03
C TYR A 36 4.82 4.79 -9.27
N ALA A 37 5.64 5.83 -9.43
CA ALA A 37 5.62 6.66 -10.64
C ALA A 37 5.91 5.81 -11.89
N THR A 38 4.97 5.79 -12.85
CA THR A 38 5.03 5.03 -14.12
C THR A 38 5.03 3.50 -14.00
N MET A 39 5.05 2.94 -12.78
CA MET A 39 5.22 1.51 -12.56
C MET A 39 4.35 0.99 -11.40
N THR A 40 3.71 -0.15 -11.58
CA THR A 40 3.03 -0.87 -10.51
C THR A 40 3.68 -2.23 -10.31
N ILE A 41 4.01 -2.56 -9.07
CA ILE A 41 4.45 -3.89 -8.66
C ILE A 41 3.23 -4.62 -8.08
N LEU A 42 2.99 -5.84 -8.54
CA LEU A 42 1.86 -6.69 -8.13
C LEU A 42 2.36 -8.05 -7.69
N SER A 43 1.65 -8.67 -6.76
CA SER A 43 1.91 -10.06 -6.39
C SER A 43 1.52 -11.01 -7.53
N VAL A 44 2.34 -12.06 -7.75
CA VAL A 44 2.02 -13.16 -8.68
C VAL A 44 0.74 -13.89 -8.28
N ASN A 45 0.30 -13.81 -7.01
CA ASN A 45 -0.96 -14.40 -6.53
C ASN A 45 -2.21 -13.83 -7.23
N LEU A 46 -2.11 -12.62 -7.80
CA LEU A 46 -3.17 -12.00 -8.58
C LEU A 46 -3.25 -12.58 -10.01
N LEU A 47 -2.20 -13.27 -10.48
CA LEU A 47 -2.17 -13.87 -11.79
C LEU A 47 -3.00 -15.16 -11.79
N HIS A 48 -4.01 -15.23 -12.65
CA HIS A 48 -4.92 -16.36 -12.71
C HIS A 48 -5.24 -16.75 -14.16
N SER A 49 -5.58 -18.03 -14.33
CA SER A 49 -6.13 -18.52 -15.60
C SER A 49 -7.56 -18.00 -15.79
N ALA A 50 -7.97 -17.82 -17.04
CA ALA A 50 -9.32 -17.36 -17.40
C ALA A 50 -10.46 -18.27 -16.90
N VAL A 51 -10.15 -19.49 -16.45
CA VAL A 51 -11.12 -20.42 -15.87
C VAL A 51 -11.53 -20.00 -14.45
N VAL A 52 -10.67 -19.29 -13.72
CA VAL A 52 -10.94 -18.87 -12.34
C VAL A 52 -11.58 -17.49 -12.37
N ILE A 53 -12.91 -17.44 -12.29
CA ILE A 53 -13.69 -16.21 -12.48
C ILE A 53 -13.65 -15.31 -11.24
N ASP A 54 -13.61 -15.89 -10.04
CA ASP A 54 -13.69 -15.10 -8.79
C ASP A 54 -12.46 -14.21 -8.57
N GLN A 55 -11.28 -14.69 -8.98
CA GLN A 55 -10.02 -13.95 -8.86
C GLN A 55 -9.97 -12.70 -9.77
N VAL A 56 -10.82 -12.64 -10.79
CA VAL A 56 -10.92 -11.50 -11.70
C VAL A 56 -11.29 -10.22 -10.95
N TYR A 57 -12.18 -10.31 -9.95
CA TYR A 57 -12.65 -9.16 -9.18
C TYR A 57 -11.52 -8.57 -8.33
N LEU A 58 -10.84 -9.41 -7.56
CA LEU A 58 -9.71 -9.00 -6.70
C LEU A 58 -8.59 -8.37 -7.53
N THR A 59 -8.20 -9.05 -8.61
CA THR A 59 -7.12 -8.60 -9.49
C THR A 59 -7.45 -7.27 -10.15
N ARG A 60 -8.65 -7.13 -10.72
CA ARG A 60 -9.06 -5.88 -11.38
C ARG A 60 -9.21 -4.72 -10.40
N LYS A 61 -9.68 -4.98 -9.19
CA LYS A 61 -9.77 -3.98 -8.11
C LYS A 61 -8.38 -3.52 -7.69
N ALA A 62 -7.46 -4.43 -7.42
CA ALA A 62 -6.07 -4.10 -7.06
C ALA A 62 -5.36 -3.29 -8.16
N MET A 63 -5.52 -3.70 -9.42
CA MET A 63 -4.96 -2.94 -10.53
C MET A 63 -5.61 -1.56 -10.73
N GLY A 64 -6.93 -1.46 -10.55
CA GLY A 64 -7.66 -0.18 -10.60
C GLY A 64 -7.19 0.79 -9.51
N GLN A 65 -7.04 0.27 -8.29
CA GLN A 65 -6.50 1.01 -7.14
C GLN A 65 -5.09 1.52 -7.42
N ALA A 66 -4.19 0.67 -7.94
CA ALA A 66 -2.83 1.09 -8.27
C ALA A 66 -2.80 2.22 -9.31
N VAL A 67 -3.64 2.15 -10.35
CA VAL A 67 -3.73 3.20 -11.37
C VAL A 67 -4.30 4.49 -10.78
N ALA A 68 -5.34 4.42 -9.93
CA ALA A 68 -5.89 5.58 -9.25
C ALA A 68 -4.84 6.29 -8.38
N GLU A 69 -4.00 5.52 -7.67
CA GLU A 69 -2.88 6.05 -6.89
C GLU A 69 -1.83 6.74 -7.76
N GLN A 70 -1.53 6.24 -8.97
CA GLN A 70 -0.60 6.92 -9.88
C GLN A 70 -1.17 8.21 -10.46
N PHE A 71 -2.44 8.19 -10.85
CA PHE A 71 -3.11 9.39 -11.39
C PHE A 71 -3.17 10.49 -10.35
N PHE A 72 -3.49 10.17 -9.10
CA PHE A 72 -3.61 11.20 -8.07
C PHE A 72 -2.25 11.56 -7.44
N GLY A 73 -1.39 10.56 -7.20
CA GLY A 73 -0.09 10.73 -6.56
C GLY A 73 0.92 11.54 -7.36
N CYS A 74 0.68 11.79 -8.65
CA CYS A 74 1.48 12.75 -9.42
C CYS A 74 0.97 14.20 -9.31
N PHE A 75 -0.30 14.42 -8.97
CA PHE A 75 -0.88 15.77 -8.86
C PHE A 75 -0.73 16.33 -7.46
N ILE A 76 -0.81 15.48 -6.44
CA ILE A 76 -0.70 15.88 -5.03
C ILE A 76 0.42 15.09 -4.37
N SER A 77 1.41 15.80 -3.84
CA SER A 77 2.46 15.25 -2.99
C SER A 77 2.19 15.59 -1.53
N MET A 78 2.35 14.61 -0.64
CA MET A 78 2.30 14.82 0.82
C MET A 78 3.44 15.75 1.24
N GLN A 79 3.17 16.69 2.13
CA GLN A 79 4.22 17.48 2.78
C GLN A 79 4.71 16.79 4.05
N ASN A 80 3.78 16.21 4.82
CA ASN A 80 4.09 15.46 6.03
C ASN A 80 3.42 14.08 6.02
N TRP A 81 3.89 13.18 6.89
CA TRP A 81 3.32 11.83 7.01
C TRP A 81 1.89 11.82 7.53
N SER A 82 1.52 12.85 8.31
CA SER A 82 0.15 13.07 8.77
C SER A 82 -0.83 13.32 7.61
N ASP A 83 -0.37 13.69 6.40
CA ASP A 83 -1.22 13.93 5.23
C ASP A 83 -1.49 12.65 4.40
N LEU A 84 -0.98 11.49 4.81
CA LEU A 84 -1.09 10.24 4.04
C LEU A 84 -2.53 9.82 3.78
N TRP A 85 -3.43 10.08 4.73
CA TRP A 85 -4.85 9.75 4.60
C TRP A 85 -5.49 10.43 3.39
N LEU A 86 -5.00 11.60 2.96
CA LEU A 86 -5.56 12.33 1.83
C LEU A 86 -5.29 11.60 0.51
N ASN A 87 -4.04 11.20 0.28
CA ASN A 87 -3.66 10.51 -0.96
C ASN A 87 -4.28 9.12 -1.04
N LYS A 88 -4.22 8.36 0.06
CA LYS A 88 -4.82 7.01 0.12
C LYS A 88 -6.35 7.06 0.11
N GLY A 89 -6.97 8.04 0.76
CA GLY A 89 -8.42 8.21 0.78
C GLY A 89 -9.00 8.57 -0.58
N ILE A 90 -8.40 9.53 -1.30
CA ILE A 90 -8.90 9.94 -2.62
C ILE A 90 -8.70 8.85 -3.66
N SER A 91 -7.56 8.16 -3.65
CA SER A 91 -7.33 7.02 -4.55
C SER A 91 -8.30 5.86 -4.30
N GLN A 92 -8.53 5.49 -3.03
CA GLN A 92 -9.57 4.53 -2.64
C GLN A 92 -10.97 4.94 -3.13
N TYR A 93 -11.32 6.22 -2.99
CA TYR A 93 -12.60 6.73 -3.48
C TYR A 93 -12.74 6.60 -5.01
N LEU A 94 -11.71 6.97 -5.77
CA LEU A 94 -11.68 6.83 -7.22
C LEU A 94 -11.78 5.36 -7.66
N CYS A 95 -11.08 4.46 -6.96
CA CYS A 95 -11.23 3.02 -7.15
C CYS A 95 -12.66 2.56 -6.87
N GLY A 96 -13.28 3.07 -5.81
CA GLY A 96 -14.70 2.79 -5.50
C GLY A 96 -15.64 3.21 -6.64
N LEU A 97 -15.44 4.38 -7.24
CA LEU A 97 -16.21 4.82 -8.40
C LEU A 97 -16.00 3.91 -9.62
N TYR A 98 -14.76 3.49 -9.87
CA TYR A 98 -14.44 2.53 -10.93
C TYR A 98 -15.10 1.16 -10.68
N CYS A 99 -15.06 0.65 -9.45
CA CYS A 99 -15.72 -0.59 -9.05
C CYS A 99 -17.24 -0.50 -9.23
N LYS A 100 -17.84 0.63 -8.88
CA LYS A 100 -19.27 0.88 -9.09
C LYS A 100 -19.65 0.85 -10.57
N LYS A 101 -18.79 1.39 -11.44
CA LYS A 101 -19.00 1.38 -12.90
C LYS A 101 -18.79 0.01 -13.52
N SER A 102 -17.77 -0.73 -13.09
CA SER A 102 -17.32 -1.98 -13.72
C SER A 102 -18.03 -3.22 -13.18
N PHE A 103 -18.23 -3.31 -11.86
CA PHE A 103 -18.81 -4.47 -11.17
C PHE A 103 -20.26 -4.23 -10.73
N GLY A 104 -20.71 -2.96 -10.77
CA GLY A 104 -22.07 -2.58 -10.45
C GLY A 104 -22.25 -2.09 -9.02
N ASN A 105 -23.47 -1.65 -8.73
CA ASN A 105 -23.77 -0.92 -7.50
C ASN A 105 -23.84 -1.79 -6.24
N ASN A 106 -24.15 -3.09 -6.37
CA ASN A 106 -24.23 -3.99 -5.23
C ASN A 106 -22.84 -4.31 -4.68
N GLU A 107 -21.90 -4.65 -5.56
CA GLU A 107 -20.49 -4.86 -5.21
C GLU A 107 -19.88 -3.62 -4.55
N TYR A 108 -20.17 -2.44 -5.09
CA TYR A 108 -19.72 -1.19 -4.48
C TYR A 108 -20.27 -1.00 -3.06
N ARG A 109 -21.55 -1.31 -2.83
CA ARG A 109 -22.16 -1.21 -1.49
C ARG A 109 -21.56 -2.22 -0.52
N ASP A 110 -21.32 -3.43 -0.98
CA ASP A 110 -20.70 -4.48 -0.19
C ASP A 110 -19.28 -4.09 0.22
N MET A 111 -18.49 -3.57 -0.73
CA MET A 111 -17.15 -3.05 -0.47
C MET A 111 -17.16 -1.93 0.59
N ILE A 112 -18.05 -0.94 0.48
CA ILE A 112 -18.15 0.15 1.46
C ILE A 112 -18.57 -0.38 2.84
N HIS A 113 -19.50 -1.33 2.87
CA HIS A 113 -19.95 -1.96 4.10
C HIS A 113 -18.83 -2.76 4.76
N GLY A 114 -18.08 -3.57 4.01
CA GLY A 114 -16.93 -4.32 4.50
C GLY A 114 -15.84 -3.40 5.06
N MET A 115 -15.45 -2.37 4.32
CA MET A 115 -14.47 -1.38 4.82
C MET A 115 -14.94 -0.69 6.11
N LEU A 116 -16.22 -0.37 6.22
CA LEU A 116 -16.77 0.24 7.44
C LEU A 116 -16.74 -0.76 8.61
N GLN A 117 -17.06 -2.03 8.37
CA GLN A 117 -16.98 -3.07 9.40
C GLN A 117 -15.54 -3.28 9.88
N ASP A 118 -14.56 -3.23 8.98
CA ASP A 118 -13.14 -3.33 9.32
C ASP A 118 -12.70 -2.17 10.22
N VAL A 119 -13.15 -0.93 9.92
CA VAL A 119 -12.89 0.24 10.77
C VAL A 119 -13.51 0.09 12.14
N VAL A 120 -14.79 -0.31 12.22
CA VAL A 120 -15.47 -0.51 13.51
C VAL A 120 -14.76 -1.56 14.36
N LYS A 121 -14.39 -2.69 13.75
CA LYS A 121 -13.65 -3.75 14.43
C LYS A 121 -12.30 -3.23 14.98
N TYR A 122 -11.59 -2.44 14.18
CA TYR A 122 -10.34 -1.84 14.60
C TYR A 122 -10.54 -0.85 15.77
N GLU A 123 -11.55 0.00 15.70
CA GLU A 123 -11.85 0.98 16.76
C GLU A 123 -12.28 0.32 18.08
N GLU A 124 -12.98 -0.82 18.02
CA GLU A 124 -13.34 -1.62 19.19
C GLU A 124 -12.11 -2.24 19.89
N GLU A 125 -11.11 -2.67 19.11
CA GLU A 125 -9.94 -3.37 19.62
C GLU A 125 -8.81 -2.42 20.07
N TYR A 126 -8.56 -1.36 19.30
CA TYR A 126 -7.39 -0.47 19.48
C TYR A 126 -7.75 0.98 19.82
N GLY A 127 -9.01 1.38 19.69
CA GLY A 127 -9.47 2.76 19.90
C GLY A 127 -9.53 3.60 18.61
N GLY A 128 -9.94 4.88 18.75
CA GLY A 128 -10.22 5.76 17.60
C GLY A 128 -9.01 6.10 16.74
N ILE A 129 -9.23 6.24 15.43
CA ILE A 129 -8.20 6.59 14.44
C ILE A 129 -8.04 8.12 14.36
N ILE A 130 -6.84 8.63 14.63
CA ILE A 130 -6.51 10.06 14.53
C ILE A 130 -5.78 10.33 13.21
N LEU A 131 -6.25 11.31 12.43
CA LEU A 131 -5.80 11.58 11.06
C LEU A 131 -4.89 12.82 10.92
N GLY A 132 -4.42 13.41 12.02
CA GLY A 132 -3.65 14.65 11.98
C GLY A 132 -2.79 14.89 13.23
N GLU A 133 -1.96 15.93 13.16
CA GLU A 133 -1.16 16.40 14.30
C GLU A 133 -2.07 17.14 15.30
N ASP A 134 -2.41 16.50 16.40
CA ASP A 134 -2.49 17.22 17.68
C ASP A 134 -1.13 17.00 18.36
N ASP A 135 -0.40 18.11 18.60
CA ASP A 135 0.94 18.24 19.20
C ASP A 135 2.18 18.14 18.29
N ALA A 136 2.54 19.28 17.68
CA ALA A 136 3.92 19.76 17.74
C ALA A 136 4.05 20.84 18.84
N GLY A 137 3.85 20.42 20.09
CA GLY A 137 4.27 21.12 21.30
C GLY A 137 3.59 22.45 21.62
N SER A 138 2.47 22.41 22.36
CA SER A 138 2.32 23.44 23.39
C SER A 138 3.38 23.17 24.46
N GLU A 139 4.53 23.83 24.38
CA GLU A 139 5.37 24.01 25.57
C GLU A 139 4.46 24.49 26.69
N PRO A 140 4.52 23.93 27.91
CA PRO A 140 3.79 24.51 29.02
C PRO A 140 4.34 25.93 29.16
N THR A 141 3.52 26.94 28.85
CA THR A 141 3.85 28.35 29.08
C THR A 141 4.01 28.54 30.59
N ALA A 142 5.19 28.20 31.11
CA ALA A 142 5.70 28.69 32.36
C ALA A 142 6.12 30.14 32.14
N GLY A 143 5.57 31.01 32.98
CA GLY A 143 5.60 32.45 32.81
C GLY A 143 6.99 33.08 32.66
N ALA A 144 6.96 34.25 32.04
CA ALA A 144 7.87 35.40 32.15
C ALA A 144 9.16 35.21 32.97
N ASP A 145 10.33 35.45 32.36
CA ASP A 145 11.12 36.66 32.64
C ASP A 145 12.44 36.75 31.81
N ALA A 146 12.63 37.94 31.23
CA ALA A 146 13.88 38.69 31.02
C ALA A 146 15.01 38.22 30.07
N ALA A 147 15.31 39.16 29.15
CA ALA A 147 16.62 39.71 28.77
C ALA A 147 17.29 39.22 27.47
N GLY A 148 17.39 40.16 26.53
CA GLY A 148 17.88 39.98 25.16
C GLY A 148 19.39 39.80 24.97
N ARG A 149 19.73 39.46 23.72
CA ARG A 149 20.94 39.90 23.00
C ARG A 149 20.81 39.64 21.50
N GLU A 150 21.21 40.64 20.72
CA GLU A 150 21.16 40.71 19.26
C GLU A 150 22.24 39.87 18.52
N SER A 151 21.91 39.55 17.27
CA SER A 151 22.73 39.39 16.04
C SER A 151 23.72 38.23 15.89
N ALA A 152 23.49 37.40 14.86
CA ALA A 152 24.39 37.27 13.69
C ALA A 152 23.80 36.35 12.60
N ALA A 153 24.14 36.66 11.36
CA ALA A 153 23.78 35.98 10.11
C ALA A 153 24.52 34.64 9.87
N GLY A 154 23.97 33.79 9.01
CA GLY A 154 24.68 32.64 8.42
C GLY A 154 23.77 31.75 7.57
N GLN A 155 24.10 31.60 6.29
CA GLN A 155 23.42 30.75 5.29
C GLN A 155 23.96 29.30 5.32
N SER A 156 23.13 28.41 4.74
CA SER A 156 23.42 27.11 4.08
C SER A 156 23.95 25.90 4.87
N GLU A 157 23.21 24.79 4.81
CA GLU A 157 23.62 23.40 4.44
C GLU A 157 22.45 22.44 4.78
N GLN A 158 21.77 21.82 3.81
CA GLN A 158 22.09 20.55 3.15
C GLN A 158 22.08 19.32 4.09
N GLU A 159 20.92 18.66 4.25
CA GLU A 159 20.85 17.26 4.68
C GLU A 159 19.70 16.56 3.92
N ARG A 160 20.08 15.71 2.96
CA ARG A 160 20.01 14.23 3.01
C ARG A 160 18.59 13.69 2.86
N GLY A 161 18.28 13.31 1.62
CA GLY A 161 17.19 12.40 1.33
C GLY A 161 17.48 11.05 1.98
N GLU A 162 16.77 10.76 3.05
CA GLU A 162 16.70 9.44 3.65
C GLU A 162 15.48 8.74 3.06
N VAL A 163 15.74 7.78 2.16
CA VAL A 163 14.73 6.80 1.76
C VAL A 163 14.62 5.83 2.93
N LEU A 164 13.73 6.14 3.87
CA LEU A 164 13.38 5.24 4.96
C LEU A 164 12.51 4.12 4.38
N LEU A 165 13.15 2.96 4.15
CA LEU A 165 12.49 1.66 4.06
C LEU A 165 11.68 1.47 5.34
N PHE A 166 10.35 1.44 5.20
CA PHE A 166 9.47 1.07 6.29
C PHE A 166 9.72 -0.40 6.65
N ASP A 167 10.32 -0.63 7.81
CA ASP A 167 10.24 -1.92 8.50
C ASP A 167 8.85 -1.98 9.13
N SER A 168 7.89 -2.51 8.38
CA SER A 168 6.58 -2.85 8.91
C SER A 168 6.72 -4.20 9.59
N GLN A 169 6.80 -4.21 10.93
CA GLN A 169 6.77 -5.46 11.68
C GLN A 169 5.49 -6.23 11.35
N PRO A 170 5.57 -7.55 11.08
CA PRO A 170 4.40 -8.36 10.80
C PRO A 170 3.57 -8.55 12.08
N ALA A 171 2.26 -8.39 11.96
CA ALA A 171 1.30 -8.84 12.96
C ALA A 171 1.51 -10.34 13.20
N HIS A 172 1.88 -10.70 14.44
CA HIS A 172 1.97 -12.09 14.86
C HIS A 172 0.57 -12.69 14.94
N ASP A 173 0.18 -13.45 13.92
CA ASP A 173 -0.92 -14.41 14.05
C ASP A 173 -0.49 -15.54 14.99
N VAL A 174 -0.95 -15.44 16.25
CA VAL A 174 -0.98 -16.55 17.20
C VAL A 174 -2.07 -17.51 16.74
N VAL A 175 -1.68 -18.56 16.03
CA VAL A 175 -2.51 -19.76 15.88
C VAL A 175 -1.89 -20.86 16.73
N ASP A 176 -2.46 -21.01 17.92
CA ASP A 176 -2.27 -22.13 18.83
C ASP A 176 -2.90 -23.39 18.18
N VAL A 177 -2.08 -24.34 17.72
CA VAL A 177 -2.55 -25.68 17.34
C VAL A 177 -1.88 -26.70 18.25
N HIS A 178 -2.72 -27.31 19.09
CA HIS A 178 -2.43 -28.48 19.91
C HIS A 178 -1.66 -29.56 19.13
N ARG A 179 -0.41 -29.80 19.56
CA ARG A 179 0.44 -30.89 19.09
C ARG A 179 0.06 -32.19 19.79
N GLY A 180 -0.76 -33.00 19.12
CA GLY A 180 -0.94 -34.42 19.45
C GLY A 180 0.34 -35.21 19.11
N ALA A 181 0.74 -36.06 20.05
CA ALA A 181 1.91 -36.94 19.97
C ALA A 181 1.68 -38.12 19.00
N ALA A 182 2.69 -38.44 18.18
CA ALA A 182 2.94 -39.79 17.64
C ALA A 182 4.36 -39.90 17.01
N GLN A 183 5.31 -40.26 17.87
CA GLN A 183 6.39 -41.26 17.73
C GLN A 183 7.02 -41.61 16.36
N GLU A 184 8.31 -41.26 16.26
CA GLU A 184 9.50 -41.95 15.73
C GLU A 184 9.41 -43.04 14.64
N GLY A 185 10.23 -42.84 13.59
CA GLY A 185 10.69 -43.87 12.66
C GLY A 185 11.98 -43.43 11.95
N HIS A 186 13.12 -43.96 12.43
CA HIS A 186 14.49 -43.70 11.99
C HIS A 186 14.82 -44.49 10.69
N ALA A 187 15.54 -43.89 9.73
CA ALA A 187 16.67 -44.49 8.97
C ALA A 187 16.96 -43.77 7.63
N GLY A 188 18.25 -43.50 7.37
CA GLY A 188 18.82 -43.69 6.03
C GLY A 188 19.47 -42.48 5.35
N ASP A 189 20.77 -42.31 5.59
CA ASP A 189 21.73 -41.56 4.75
C ASP A 189 21.65 -41.93 3.25
N ALA A 190 21.67 -40.91 2.38
CA ALA A 190 22.23 -41.03 1.02
C ALA A 190 22.61 -39.66 0.44
N HIS A 191 23.91 -39.53 0.18
CA HIS A 191 24.64 -38.41 -0.41
C HIS A 191 24.45 -38.39 -1.95
N ALA A 192 23.97 -37.30 -2.57
CA ALA A 192 24.19 -37.01 -4.01
C ALA A 192 23.72 -35.61 -4.47
N GLY A 193 24.68 -34.79 -4.92
CA GLY A 193 24.59 -33.94 -6.13
C GLY A 193 23.71 -32.69 -6.12
N ALA A 194 24.31 -31.51 -5.88
CA ALA A 194 23.73 -30.21 -6.21
C ALA A 194 23.76 -29.95 -7.74
N PRO A 195 22.69 -29.41 -8.36
CA PRO A 195 22.73 -28.96 -9.74
C PRO A 195 23.11 -27.48 -9.88
N ASP A 196 24.04 -27.23 -10.80
CA ASP A 196 24.60 -25.95 -11.27
C ASP A 196 23.58 -25.21 -12.17
N TRP A 197 23.26 -23.95 -11.84
CA TRP A 197 22.23 -23.13 -12.51
C TRP A 197 22.75 -22.20 -13.60
N THR A 198 23.99 -22.40 -14.07
CA THR A 198 24.59 -21.52 -15.08
C THR A 198 24.46 -22.09 -16.49
N ARG A 199 23.33 -21.84 -17.16
CA ARG A 199 23.15 -21.72 -18.63
C ARG A 199 21.67 -21.88 -19.02
N VAL A 200 21.00 -20.79 -19.41
CA VAL A 200 20.33 -20.60 -20.72
C VAL A 200 20.04 -19.11 -20.88
N ALA A 201 20.86 -18.43 -21.66
CA ALA A 201 20.51 -17.18 -22.35
C ALA A 201 20.98 -17.35 -23.80
N ALA A 202 20.04 -17.57 -24.70
CA ALA A 202 20.16 -17.46 -26.14
C ALA A 202 18.77 -17.18 -26.71
#